data_AF-A0A3E0L6C0-F1
#
_entry.id   AF-A0A3E0L6C0-F1
#
_cell.length_a   1.000
_cell.length_b   1.000
_cell.length_c   1.000
_cell.angle_alpha   90.00
_cell.angle_beta   90.00
_cell.angle_gamma   90.00
#
_symmetry.space_group_name_H-M   'P 1'
#
loop_
_entity.id
_entity.type
_entity.pdbx_description
1 polymer ?
#
loop_
_entity_poly.entity_id
_entity_poly.type
_entity_poly.pdbx_seq_one_letter_code
_entity_poly.pdbx_strand_id
1 'polypeptide(L)'
;MQIISLPPSSTQEYLCLRDLNLYNSPSCQELATQAQRGRKLKFISLEITEKGLQIQLREDNYLAWLCREDLDAIAAATTAYQKIPLTRSDIEKHIPEIISFTQEAMNCTNHYLWGGTLAPNYDCSGLIQAAFATFGIWLPRDSYQQEAFCQKINREELLPGDLIFFGDKRVNHVALYLGNNQYIHSSGKETGNNGIAINLLTDDRDSVSRHYYQKLWSFGRVMHN
;
A
#
# COMPACT_ATOMS: atom_id res chain seq x y z
N MET A 1 -10.83 17.89 -26.70
CA MET A 1 -10.28 17.54 -25.38
C MET A 1 -9.98 18.82 -24.63
N GLN A 2 -10.32 18.90 -23.35
CA GLN A 2 -10.00 20.05 -22.51
C GLN A 2 -8.62 19.81 -21.87
N ILE A 3 -7.66 20.69 -22.14
CA ILE A 3 -6.34 20.67 -21.47
C ILE A 3 -6.45 21.52 -20.21
N ILE A 4 -5.94 21.01 -19.09
CA ILE A 4 -5.90 21.76 -17.83
C ILE A 4 -4.65 22.61 -17.75
N SER A 5 -4.81 23.86 -17.31
CA SER A 5 -3.71 24.71 -16.87
C SER A 5 -3.44 24.45 -15.39
N LEU A 6 -2.21 24.01 -15.08
CA LEU A 6 -1.76 23.79 -13.70
C LEU A 6 -0.81 24.91 -13.27
N PRO A 7 -0.66 25.16 -11.95
CA PRO A 7 0.39 26.03 -11.45
C PRO A 7 1.75 25.56 -11.98
N PRO A 8 2.62 26.47 -12.46
CA PRO A 8 3.91 26.08 -13.02
C PRO A 8 4.77 25.41 -11.94
N SER A 9 5.36 24.27 -12.28
CA SER A 9 6.24 23.51 -11.39
C SER A 9 7.60 23.30 -12.05
N SER A 10 8.65 23.86 -11.45
CA SER A 10 10.04 23.68 -11.91
C SER A 10 10.54 22.24 -11.77
N THR A 11 9.92 21.47 -10.88
CA THR A 11 10.25 20.06 -10.61
C THR A 11 9.42 19.10 -11.47
N GLN A 12 8.39 19.62 -12.16
CA GLN A 12 7.34 18.84 -12.82
C GLN A 12 6.53 17.95 -11.84
N GLU A 13 6.66 18.20 -10.54
CA GLU A 13 5.96 17.50 -9.47
C GLU A 13 5.01 18.44 -8.72
N TYR A 14 4.01 17.85 -8.08
CA TYR A 14 3.00 18.52 -7.28
C TYR A 14 2.87 17.84 -5.92
N LEU A 15 2.64 18.64 -4.88
CA LEU A 15 2.47 18.22 -3.50
C LEU A 15 0.97 18.10 -3.18
N CYS A 16 0.56 16.99 -2.56
CA CYS A 16 -0.79 16.83 -2.02
C CYS A 16 -0.98 17.73 -0.79
N LEU A 17 -1.92 18.68 -0.84
CA LEU A 17 -2.20 19.61 0.26
C LEU A 17 -3.11 19.02 1.34
N ARG A 18 -3.86 17.97 0.99
CA ARG A 18 -4.69 17.13 1.87
C ARG A 18 -4.58 15.67 1.42
N ASP A 19 -5.23 14.78 2.14
CA ASP A 19 -5.39 13.39 1.72
C ASP A 19 -6.26 13.31 0.46
N LEU A 20 -5.84 12.50 -0.52
CA LEU A 20 -6.50 12.38 -1.82
C LEU A 20 -6.87 10.93 -2.11
N ASN A 21 -8.07 10.73 -2.65
CA ASN A 21 -8.44 9.47 -3.29
C ASN A 21 -7.91 9.43 -4.72
N LEU A 22 -7.34 8.29 -5.10
CA LEU A 22 -6.80 8.07 -6.44
C LEU A 22 -7.43 6.80 -7.02
N TYR A 23 -7.80 6.86 -8.29
CA TYR A 23 -8.71 5.91 -8.89
C TYR A 23 -8.03 5.02 -9.93
N ASN A 24 -8.64 3.88 -10.22
CA ASN A 24 -8.10 2.92 -11.21
C ASN A 24 -8.41 3.30 -12.66
N SER A 25 -9.29 4.27 -12.88
CA SER A 25 -9.84 4.64 -14.18
C SER A 25 -10.22 6.13 -14.24
N PRO A 26 -10.34 6.72 -15.45
CA PRO A 26 -10.69 8.13 -15.61
C PRO A 26 -12.11 8.50 -15.16
N SER A 27 -12.97 7.52 -14.89
CA SER A 27 -14.33 7.75 -14.38
C SER A 27 -14.37 8.15 -12.91
N CYS A 28 -13.27 7.91 -12.19
CA CYS A 28 -13.10 8.18 -10.76
C CYS A 28 -14.18 7.52 -9.87
N GLN A 29 -14.53 6.26 -10.18
CA GLN A 29 -15.55 5.50 -9.44
C GLN A 29 -14.96 4.47 -8.47
N GLU A 30 -13.87 3.82 -8.85
CA GLU A 30 -13.25 2.76 -8.06
C GLU A 30 -11.88 3.20 -7.54
N LEU A 31 -11.71 3.13 -6.22
CA LEU A 31 -10.47 3.49 -5.55
C LEU A 31 -9.35 2.51 -5.95
N ALA A 32 -8.20 3.05 -6.30
CA ALA A 32 -6.97 2.29 -6.52
C ALA A 32 -6.01 2.45 -5.34
N THR A 33 -5.85 3.67 -4.86
CA THR A 33 -5.01 3.99 -3.70
C THR A 33 -5.44 5.32 -3.09
N GLN A 34 -4.78 5.72 -2.01
CA GLN A 34 -4.91 7.05 -1.43
C GLN A 34 -3.54 7.67 -1.24
N ALA A 35 -3.44 8.97 -1.47
CA ALA A 35 -2.23 9.73 -1.22
C ALA A 35 -2.38 10.57 0.05
N GLN A 36 -1.56 10.29 1.07
CA GLN A 36 -1.49 11.12 2.26
C GLN A 36 -1.07 12.56 1.90
N ARG A 37 -1.58 13.54 2.65
CA ARG A 37 -1.06 14.91 2.64
C ARG A 37 0.47 14.91 2.71
N GLY A 38 1.10 15.67 1.83
CA GLY A 38 2.56 15.79 1.75
C GLY A 38 3.22 14.81 0.77
N ARG A 39 2.51 13.79 0.28
CA ARG A 39 2.99 12.99 -0.85
C ARG A 39 3.13 13.84 -2.12
N LYS A 40 4.01 13.40 -3.02
CA LYS A 40 4.23 14.05 -4.31
C LYS A 40 3.71 13.20 -5.46
N LEU A 41 3.21 13.86 -6.49
CA LEU A 41 2.77 13.27 -7.73
C LEU A 41 3.31 14.03 -8.94
N LYS A 42 3.32 13.39 -10.10
CA LYS A 42 3.49 14.06 -11.40
C LYS A 42 2.35 13.68 -12.32
N PHE A 43 2.04 14.55 -13.27
CA PHE A 43 1.07 14.23 -14.32
C PHE A 43 1.75 13.44 -15.44
N ILE A 44 1.09 12.37 -15.89
CA ILE A 44 1.50 11.62 -17.08
C ILE A 44 0.88 12.25 -18.33
N SER A 45 -0.36 12.71 -18.20
CA SER A 45 -1.07 13.50 -19.21
C SER A 45 -1.85 14.63 -18.55
N LEU A 46 -1.92 15.78 -19.22
CA LEU A 46 -2.76 16.92 -18.85
C LEU A 46 -4.10 16.93 -19.61
N GLU A 47 -4.32 15.92 -20.44
CA GLU A 47 -5.60 15.72 -21.12
C GLU A 47 -6.60 15.11 -20.15
N ILE A 48 -7.75 15.76 -20.01
CA ILE A 48 -8.88 15.14 -19.33
C ILE A 48 -9.49 14.10 -20.26
N THR A 49 -9.44 12.83 -19.86
CA THR A 49 -10.10 11.74 -20.61
C THR A 49 -11.59 11.66 -20.29
N GLU A 50 -11.97 11.82 -19.01
CA GLU A 50 -13.37 11.91 -18.56
C GLU A 50 -13.49 12.87 -17.36
N LYS A 51 -13.34 12.35 -16.13
CA LYS A 51 -13.28 13.12 -14.89
C LYS A 51 -11.87 13.17 -14.32
N GLY A 52 -11.06 12.17 -14.63
CA GLY A 52 -9.72 12.01 -14.10
C GLY A 52 -8.61 12.48 -15.04
N LEU A 53 -7.47 12.80 -14.43
CA LEU A 53 -6.18 12.98 -15.07
C LEU A 53 -5.23 11.89 -14.60
N GLN A 54 -4.44 11.33 -15.52
CA GLN A 54 -3.50 10.28 -15.19
C GLN A 54 -2.27 10.87 -14.49
N ILE A 55 -1.97 10.36 -13.31
CA ILE A 55 -0.83 10.77 -12.48
C ILE A 55 0.04 9.57 -12.14
N GLN A 56 1.25 9.87 -11.66
CA GLN A 56 2.13 8.91 -11.02
C GLN A 56 2.59 9.47 -9.67
N LEU A 57 2.37 8.72 -8.59
CA LEU A 57 2.94 9.00 -7.28
C LEU A 57 4.45 8.83 -7.30
N ARG A 58 5.18 9.69 -6.60
CA ARG A 58 6.65 9.74 -6.75
C ARG A 58 7.36 8.73 -5.87
N GLU A 59 6.78 8.36 -4.74
CA GLU A 59 7.46 7.52 -3.75
C GLU A 59 7.42 6.03 -4.09
N ASP A 60 6.31 5.56 -4.65
CA ASP A 60 6.06 4.15 -5.02
C ASP A 60 5.89 3.94 -6.54
N ASN A 61 5.99 5.00 -7.34
CA ASN A 61 5.75 5.01 -8.78
C ASN A 61 4.35 4.53 -9.21
N TYR A 62 3.37 4.53 -8.31
CA TYR A 62 2.03 4.03 -8.60
C TYR A 62 1.30 4.92 -9.60
N LEU A 63 0.76 4.31 -10.66
CA LEU A 63 -0.07 4.99 -11.66
C LEU A 63 -1.52 4.97 -11.21
N ALA A 64 -2.16 6.13 -11.22
CA ALA A 64 -3.56 6.26 -10.85
C ALA A 64 -4.19 7.48 -11.54
N TRP A 65 -5.47 7.70 -11.26
CA TRP A 65 -6.24 8.83 -11.77
C TRP A 65 -6.61 9.78 -10.63
N LEU A 66 -6.29 11.06 -10.79
CA LEU A 66 -6.72 12.14 -9.90
C LEU A 66 -8.01 12.76 -10.46
N CYS A 67 -9.05 12.88 -9.63
CA CYS A 67 -10.30 13.51 -10.01
C CYS A 67 -10.09 15.01 -10.26
N ARG A 68 -10.70 15.57 -11.31
CA ARG A 68 -10.57 17.00 -11.64
C ARG A 68 -11.02 17.93 -10.51
N GLU A 69 -11.94 17.46 -9.68
CA GLU A 69 -12.49 18.17 -8.53
C GLU A 69 -11.47 18.32 -7.39
N ASP A 70 -10.38 17.53 -7.41
CA ASP A 70 -9.30 17.56 -6.41
C ASP A 70 -8.04 18.30 -6.89
N LEU A 71 -8.12 19.03 -8.01
CA LEU A 71 -6.97 19.79 -8.52
C LEU A 71 -6.62 21.02 -7.68
N ASP A 72 -7.56 21.52 -6.88
CA ASP A 72 -7.32 22.58 -5.90
C ASP A 72 -6.55 22.07 -4.67
N ALA A 73 -6.50 20.75 -4.49
CA ALA A 73 -5.84 20.07 -3.39
C ALA A 73 -4.38 19.70 -3.70
N ILE A 74 -3.80 20.26 -4.76
CA ILE A 74 -2.39 20.13 -5.10
C ILE A 74 -1.72 21.50 -5.27
N ALA A 75 -0.42 21.56 -4.99
CA ALA A 75 0.41 22.73 -5.29
C ALA A 75 1.68 22.31 -6.01
N ALA A 76 2.27 23.20 -6.80
CA ALA A 76 3.58 22.96 -7.41
C ALA A 76 4.62 22.63 -6.33
N ALA A 77 5.32 21.52 -6.47
CA ALA A 77 6.35 21.12 -5.53
C ALA A 77 7.63 21.97 -5.74
N THR A 78 8.10 22.61 -4.67
CA THR A 78 9.33 23.42 -4.69
C THR A 78 10.61 22.57 -4.71
N THR A 79 10.51 21.31 -4.30
CA THR A 79 11.60 20.32 -4.33
C THR A 79 11.11 19.04 -4.98
N ALA A 80 11.96 18.38 -5.76
CA ALA A 80 11.63 17.06 -6.30
C ALA A 80 11.66 16.01 -5.17
N TYR A 81 10.92 14.92 -5.32
CA TYR A 81 11.09 13.75 -4.48
C TYR A 81 12.50 13.17 -4.68
N GLN A 82 13.19 12.92 -3.57
CA GLN A 82 14.46 12.23 -3.55
C GLN A 82 14.34 11.06 -2.57
N LYS A 83 14.47 9.85 -3.11
CA LYS A 83 14.52 8.63 -2.31
C LYS A 83 15.84 8.58 -1.57
N ILE A 84 15.77 8.44 -0.25
CA ILE A 84 16.93 8.16 0.60
C ILE A 84 17.06 6.63 0.68
N PRO A 85 18.12 6.01 0.14
CA PRO A 85 18.27 4.56 0.17
C PRO A 85 18.43 4.05 1.60
N LEU A 86 17.67 3.01 1.96
CA LEU A 86 17.78 2.32 3.25
C LEU A 86 18.32 0.90 3.04
N THR A 87 19.26 0.50 3.89
CA THR A 87 19.78 -0.87 3.91
C THR A 87 18.87 -1.77 4.73
N ARG A 88 19.05 -3.10 4.63
CA ARG A 88 18.35 -4.06 5.49
C ARG A 88 18.55 -3.76 6.98
N SER A 89 19.76 -3.40 7.39
CA SER A 89 20.04 -3.10 8.80
C SER A 89 19.32 -1.84 9.28
N ASP A 90 19.07 -0.87 8.40
CA ASP A 90 18.26 0.31 8.75
C ASP A 90 16.78 -0.05 8.89
N ILE A 91 16.27 -0.90 8.00
CA ILE A 91 14.89 -1.40 8.03
C ILE A 91 14.62 -2.22 9.29
N GLU A 92 15.57 -3.08 9.70
CA GLU A 92 15.46 -3.94 10.88
C GLU A 92 15.20 -3.17 12.17
N LYS A 93 15.75 -1.96 12.30
CA LYS A 93 15.55 -1.08 13.46
C LYS A 93 14.11 -0.62 13.62
N HIS A 94 13.32 -0.64 12.55
CA HIS A 94 11.93 -0.15 12.51
C HIS A 94 10.88 -1.27 12.52
N ILE A 95 11.30 -2.53 12.44
CA ILE A 95 10.35 -3.66 12.41
C ILE A 95 9.42 -3.71 13.64
N PRO A 96 9.88 -3.47 14.88
CA PRO A 96 8.99 -3.43 16.03
C PRO A 96 7.89 -2.38 15.89
N GLU A 97 8.23 -1.18 15.41
CA GLU A 97 7.27 -0.08 15.24
C GLU A 97 6.34 -0.29 14.04
N ILE A 98 6.82 -0.93 12.97
CA ILE A 98 5.97 -1.37 11.84
C ILE A 98 4.91 -2.37 12.31
N ILE A 99 5.31 -3.32 13.17
CA ILE A 99 4.36 -4.25 13.79
C ILE A 99 3.38 -3.49 14.69
N SER A 100 3.87 -2.59 15.55
CA SER A 100 3.04 -1.77 16.44
C SER A 100 1.98 -0.98 15.66
N PHE A 101 2.37 -0.37 14.53
CA PHE A 101 1.45 0.35 13.65
C PHE A 101 0.27 -0.54 13.22
N THR A 102 0.54 -1.76 12.77
CA THR A 102 -0.53 -2.68 12.32
C THR A 102 -1.44 -3.12 13.47
N GLN A 103 -0.91 -3.29 14.67
CA GLN A 103 -1.68 -3.65 15.86
C GLN A 103 -2.53 -2.47 16.36
N GLU A 104 -2.01 -1.25 16.31
CA GLU A 104 -2.75 -0.04 16.63
C GLU A 104 -3.87 0.21 15.62
N ALA A 105 -3.61 0.01 14.32
CA ALA A 105 -4.62 0.07 13.28
C ALA A 105 -5.73 -0.97 13.49
N MET A 106 -5.37 -2.19 13.92
CA MET A 106 -6.33 -3.25 14.29
C MET A 106 -7.23 -2.86 15.46
N ASN A 107 -6.71 -2.13 16.44
CA ASN A 107 -7.46 -1.71 17.63
C ASN A 107 -8.41 -0.53 17.35
N CYS A 108 -8.27 0.15 16.21
CA CYS A 108 -9.22 1.15 15.73
C CYS A 108 -10.42 0.47 15.06
N THR A 109 -11.60 1.08 15.13
CA THR A 109 -12.74 0.63 14.30
C THR A 109 -12.38 0.78 12.83
N ASN A 110 -12.25 -0.36 12.14
CA ASN A 110 -11.85 -0.43 10.74
C ASN A 110 -12.70 -1.46 10.00
N HIS A 111 -12.72 -1.34 8.68
CA HIS A 111 -13.17 -2.40 7.79
C HIS A 111 -12.26 -2.50 6.55
N TYR A 112 -12.39 -3.61 5.82
CA TYR A 112 -11.67 -3.77 4.56
C TYR A 112 -12.19 -2.79 3.51
N LEU A 113 -11.32 -1.89 3.06
CA LEU A 113 -11.62 -0.94 1.99
C LEU A 113 -10.70 -1.21 0.81
N TRP A 114 -11.24 -1.68 -0.31
CA TRP A 114 -10.47 -1.83 -1.54
C TRP A 114 -9.85 -0.50 -1.97
N GLY A 115 -8.53 -0.47 -2.21
CA GLY A 115 -7.77 0.75 -2.48
C GLY A 115 -7.41 1.55 -1.21
N GLY A 116 -7.91 1.15 -0.05
CA GLY A 116 -7.67 1.81 1.23
C GLY A 116 -6.20 1.77 1.62
N THR A 117 -5.60 2.96 1.79
CA THR A 117 -4.16 3.13 2.10
C THR A 117 -3.96 4.09 3.27
N LEU A 118 -5.03 4.73 3.74
CA LEU A 118 -5.03 5.66 4.87
C LEU A 118 -5.98 5.18 5.96
N ALA A 119 -5.68 5.57 7.19
CA ALA A 119 -6.49 5.21 8.35
C ALA A 119 -7.94 5.73 8.22
N PRO A 120 -8.91 5.02 8.82
CA PRO A 120 -8.75 3.77 9.55
C PRO A 120 -8.90 2.52 8.67
N ASN A 121 -9.32 2.66 7.40
CA ASN A 121 -9.76 1.53 6.57
C ASN A 121 -8.75 1.21 5.47
N TYR A 122 -8.21 0.00 5.53
CA TYR A 122 -7.14 -0.45 4.64
C TYR A 122 -7.56 -1.67 3.84
N ASP A 123 -7.00 -1.84 2.65
CA ASP A 123 -6.88 -3.17 2.04
C ASP A 123 -5.59 -3.87 2.52
N CYS A 124 -5.37 -5.10 2.04
CA CYS A 124 -4.25 -5.92 2.47
C CYS A 124 -2.90 -5.24 2.22
N SER A 125 -2.62 -4.82 0.99
CA SER A 125 -1.31 -4.26 0.63
C SER A 125 -1.15 -2.79 0.99
N GLY A 126 -2.25 -2.05 1.14
CA GLY A 126 -2.29 -0.68 1.63
C GLY A 126 -1.97 -0.58 3.13
N LEU A 127 -2.42 -1.54 3.94
CA LEU A 127 -1.99 -1.66 5.36
C LEU A 127 -0.47 -1.83 5.45
N ILE A 128 0.08 -2.76 4.67
CA ILE A 128 1.52 -3.03 4.64
C ILE A 128 2.29 -1.81 4.14
N GLN A 129 1.87 -1.19 3.03
CA GLN A 129 2.54 0.00 2.51
C GLN A 129 2.53 1.14 3.53
N ALA A 130 1.39 1.41 4.19
CA ALA A 130 1.27 2.48 5.18
C ALA A 130 2.18 2.26 6.40
N ALA A 131 2.27 1.03 6.90
CA ALA A 131 3.11 0.70 8.05
C ALA A 131 4.60 0.96 7.76
N PHE A 132 5.09 0.52 6.60
CA PHE A 132 6.48 0.72 6.19
C PHE A 132 6.78 2.18 5.79
N ALA A 133 5.84 2.86 5.10
CA ALA A 133 6.01 4.23 4.63
C ALA A 133 6.19 5.25 5.78
N THR A 134 5.68 4.94 6.98
CA THR A 134 5.89 5.73 8.21
C THR A 134 7.38 5.95 8.51
N PHE A 135 8.23 5.02 8.11
CA PHE A 135 9.69 5.07 8.31
C PHE A 135 10.47 5.34 7.02
N GLY A 136 9.80 5.87 5.98
CA GLY A 136 10.42 6.14 4.68
C GLY A 136 10.75 4.88 3.86
N ILE A 137 10.19 3.73 4.24
CA ILE A 137 10.35 2.47 3.51
C ILE A 137 9.20 2.32 2.54
N TRP A 138 9.39 2.75 1.30
CA TRP A 138 8.34 2.74 0.30
C TRP A 138 8.26 1.42 -0.45
N LEU A 139 7.25 0.63 -0.09
CA LEU A 139 6.90 -0.57 -0.84
C LEU A 139 6.00 -0.22 -2.04
N PRO A 140 6.04 -1.00 -3.14
CA PRO A 140 5.01 -0.92 -4.17
C PRO A 140 3.60 -1.11 -3.58
N ARG A 141 2.58 -0.58 -4.26
CA ARG A 141 1.21 -0.52 -3.71
C ARG A 141 0.47 -1.85 -3.75
N ASP A 142 0.66 -2.65 -4.79
CA ASP A 142 -0.11 -3.88 -4.99
C ASP A 142 0.66 -5.10 -4.46
N SER A 143 -0.06 -6.08 -3.89
CA SER A 143 0.56 -7.25 -3.25
C SER A 143 1.49 -8.05 -4.16
N TYR A 144 1.16 -8.20 -5.46
CA TYR A 144 2.04 -8.86 -6.42
C TYR A 144 3.31 -8.06 -6.74
N GLN A 145 3.25 -6.73 -6.66
CA GLN A 145 4.44 -5.88 -6.80
C GLN A 145 5.30 -5.94 -5.55
N GLN A 146 4.68 -6.03 -4.37
CA GLN A 146 5.38 -6.23 -3.10
C GLN A 146 6.10 -7.58 -3.07
N GLU A 147 5.48 -8.65 -3.60
CA GLU A 147 6.14 -9.94 -3.77
C GLU A 147 7.40 -9.80 -4.64
N ALA A 148 7.26 -9.20 -5.83
CA ALA A 148 8.36 -9.02 -6.76
C ALA A 148 9.49 -8.11 -6.22
N PHE A 149 9.14 -7.19 -5.32
CA PHE A 149 10.08 -6.30 -4.66
C PHE A 149 10.90 -7.00 -3.55
N CYS A 150 10.28 -7.94 -2.84
CA CYS A 150 10.92 -8.62 -1.73
C CYS A 150 11.97 -9.64 -2.18
N GLN A 151 12.97 -9.89 -1.32
CA GLN A 151 13.78 -11.09 -1.44
C GLN A 151 12.95 -12.30 -1.03
N LYS A 152 12.78 -13.28 -1.92
CA LYS A 152 12.10 -14.54 -1.59
C LYS A 152 12.89 -15.31 -0.52
N ILE A 153 12.19 -15.81 0.49
CA ILE A 153 12.75 -16.63 1.58
C ILE A 153 11.94 -17.92 1.74
N ASN A 154 12.52 -18.91 2.43
CA ASN A 154 11.81 -20.13 2.83
C ASN A 154 11.04 -19.92 4.14
N ARG A 155 10.07 -20.81 4.42
CA ARG A 155 9.22 -20.73 5.62
C ARG A 155 10.05 -20.77 6.91
N GLU A 156 11.10 -21.59 6.92
CA GLU A 156 11.98 -21.81 8.07
C GLU A 156 12.82 -20.58 8.40
N GLU A 157 12.93 -19.63 7.45
CA GLU A 157 13.70 -18.40 7.60
C GLU A 157 12.84 -17.23 8.10
N LEU A 158 11.52 -17.43 8.25
CA LEU A 158 10.59 -16.37 8.63
C LEU A 158 10.95 -15.71 9.97
N LEU A 159 11.05 -14.39 9.94
CA LEU A 159 11.22 -13.52 11.09
C LEU A 159 10.08 -12.51 11.16
N PRO A 160 9.70 -12.03 12.36
CA PRO A 160 8.74 -10.93 12.48
C PRO A 160 9.13 -9.77 11.56
N GLY A 161 8.14 -9.21 10.86
CA GLY A 161 8.34 -8.17 9.85
C GLY A 161 8.51 -8.66 8.41
N ASP A 162 8.68 -9.97 8.18
CA ASP A 162 8.61 -10.54 6.83
C ASP A 162 7.17 -10.55 6.30
N LEU A 163 7.03 -10.56 4.99
CA LEU A 163 5.73 -10.59 4.31
C LEU A 163 5.37 -12.01 3.90
N ILE A 164 4.09 -12.35 4.10
CA ILE A 164 3.49 -13.60 3.62
C ILE A 164 2.55 -13.26 2.48
N PHE A 165 2.75 -13.93 1.34
CA PHE A 165 1.93 -13.72 0.15
C PHE A 165 1.00 -14.90 -0.07
N PHE A 166 -0.20 -14.58 -0.55
CA PHE A 166 -1.24 -15.56 -0.86
C PHE A 166 -1.81 -15.30 -2.25
N GLY A 167 -2.26 -16.36 -2.93
CA GLY A 167 -2.78 -16.29 -4.28
C GLY A 167 -3.17 -17.65 -4.86
N ASP A 168 -3.89 -17.62 -5.98
CA ASP A 168 -4.30 -18.83 -6.71
C ASP A 168 -3.60 -18.95 -8.06
N LYS A 169 -3.75 -17.92 -8.92
CA LYS A 169 -3.05 -17.81 -10.23
C LYS A 169 -1.90 -16.81 -10.20
N ARG A 170 -2.00 -15.84 -9.29
CA ARG A 170 -1.04 -14.79 -8.97
C ARG A 170 -1.28 -14.36 -7.54
N VAL A 171 -0.29 -13.72 -6.93
CA VAL A 171 -0.47 -13.05 -5.64
C VAL A 171 -1.61 -12.04 -5.72
N ASN A 172 -2.54 -12.15 -4.78
CA ASN A 172 -3.68 -11.25 -4.63
C ASN A 172 -3.91 -10.80 -3.18
N HIS A 173 -3.12 -11.30 -2.23
CA HIS A 173 -3.19 -10.92 -0.83
C HIS A 173 -1.80 -10.94 -0.18
N VAL A 174 -1.61 -10.11 0.85
CA VAL A 174 -0.37 -10.02 1.63
C VAL A 174 -0.68 -9.86 3.12
N ALA A 175 0.21 -10.35 3.96
CA ALA A 175 0.18 -10.20 5.42
C ALA A 175 1.58 -9.91 5.98
N LEU A 176 1.63 -9.30 7.17
CA LEU A 176 2.87 -9.12 7.94
C LEU A 176 3.01 -10.25 8.95
N TYR A 177 4.14 -10.96 8.91
CA TYR A 177 4.43 -12.02 9.87
C TYR A 177 4.80 -11.44 11.25
N LEU A 178 4.25 -12.03 12.31
CA LEU A 178 4.44 -11.60 13.70
C LEU A 178 5.33 -12.56 14.51
N GLY A 179 5.78 -13.67 13.92
CA GLY A 179 6.38 -14.78 14.67
C GLY A 179 5.33 -15.78 15.18
N ASN A 180 5.79 -16.91 15.70
CA ASN A 180 4.92 -17.94 16.30
C ASN A 180 3.74 -18.38 15.41
N ASN A 181 3.97 -18.52 14.09
CA ASN A 181 2.95 -18.83 13.09
C ASN A 181 1.78 -17.83 13.03
N GLN A 182 1.92 -16.62 13.59
CA GLN A 182 0.91 -15.56 13.53
C GLN A 182 1.25 -14.55 12.44
N TYR A 183 0.23 -14.03 11.76
CA TYR A 183 0.36 -12.91 10.87
C TYR A 183 -0.81 -11.95 11.04
N ILE A 184 -0.59 -10.68 10.75
CA ILE A 184 -1.61 -9.64 10.73
C ILE A 184 -1.84 -9.17 9.30
N HIS A 185 -3.12 -8.98 8.95
CA HIS A 185 -3.51 -8.50 7.63
C HIS A 185 -4.84 -7.74 7.70
N SER A 186 -5.18 -6.98 6.65
CA SER A 186 -6.57 -6.58 6.39
C SER A 186 -7.17 -7.55 5.39
N SER A 187 -8.34 -8.13 5.66
CA SER A 187 -9.01 -9.10 4.78
C SER A 187 -10.49 -8.80 4.54
N GLY A 188 -10.98 -9.16 3.35
CA GLY A 188 -12.35 -8.89 2.91
C GLY A 188 -13.43 -9.65 3.71
N LYS A 189 -14.70 -9.33 3.45
CA LYS A 189 -15.85 -9.88 4.20
C LYS A 189 -16.18 -11.33 3.87
N GLU A 190 -16.00 -11.76 2.62
CA GLU A 190 -16.49 -13.07 2.16
C GLU A 190 -15.73 -14.23 2.79
N THR A 191 -14.41 -14.11 2.91
CA THR A 191 -13.51 -15.19 3.36
C THR A 191 -12.54 -14.76 4.46
N GLY A 192 -12.66 -13.51 4.92
CA GLY A 192 -11.79 -12.91 5.93
C GLY A 192 -12.56 -12.25 7.06
N ASN A 193 -11.93 -11.28 7.71
CA ASN A 193 -12.45 -10.63 8.92
C ASN A 193 -13.19 -9.32 8.65
N ASN A 194 -13.36 -8.94 7.38
CA ASN A 194 -13.85 -7.62 6.97
C ASN A 194 -13.07 -6.46 7.63
N GLY A 195 -11.75 -6.56 7.68
CA GLY A 195 -10.89 -5.60 8.37
C GLY A 195 -9.58 -6.23 8.80
N ILE A 196 -8.88 -5.53 9.69
CA ILE A 196 -7.59 -5.92 10.22
C ILE A 196 -7.77 -6.96 11.33
N ALA A 197 -7.05 -8.07 11.23
CA ALA A 197 -7.05 -9.11 12.26
C ALA A 197 -5.75 -9.93 12.22
N ILE A 198 -5.51 -10.66 13.31
CA ILE A 198 -4.46 -11.67 13.41
C ILE A 198 -5.04 -13.04 13.08
N ASN A 199 -4.37 -13.76 12.19
CA ASN A 199 -4.68 -15.15 11.84
C ASN A 199 -3.42 -16.02 11.93
N LEU A 200 -3.61 -17.32 11.80
CA LEU A 200 -2.56 -18.32 11.96
C LEU A 200 -2.17 -18.96 10.63
N LEU A 201 -0.89 -19.28 10.49
CA LEU A 201 -0.32 -19.99 9.33
C LEU A 201 -0.52 -21.51 9.47
N THR A 202 -1.78 -21.93 9.52
CA THR A 202 -2.22 -23.32 9.71
C THR A 202 -3.62 -23.57 9.13
N ASP A 203 -3.97 -24.83 8.88
CA ASP A 203 -5.25 -25.27 8.29
C ASP A 203 -6.29 -25.79 9.29
N ASP A 204 -5.94 -25.96 10.57
CA ASP A 204 -6.75 -26.74 11.52
C ASP A 204 -7.48 -25.93 12.60
N ARG A 205 -7.24 -24.61 12.71
CA ARG A 205 -7.77 -23.79 13.83
C ARG A 205 -9.10 -23.08 13.57
N ASP A 206 -9.18 -22.30 12.49
CA ASP A 206 -10.35 -21.50 12.16
C ASP A 206 -10.53 -21.36 10.64
N SER A 207 -11.74 -20.96 10.21
CA SER A 207 -12.10 -20.92 8.79
C SER A 207 -11.31 -19.90 7.99
N VAL A 208 -10.96 -18.75 8.60
CA VAL A 208 -10.20 -17.70 7.91
C VAL A 208 -8.75 -18.12 7.75
N SER A 209 -8.11 -18.58 8.83
CA SER A 209 -6.75 -19.11 8.78
C SER A 209 -6.63 -20.26 7.77
N ARG A 210 -7.59 -21.20 7.76
CA ARG A 210 -7.63 -22.30 6.78
C ARG A 210 -7.76 -21.79 5.35
N HIS A 211 -8.65 -20.84 5.10
CA HIS A 211 -8.84 -20.26 3.77
C HIS A 211 -7.54 -19.67 3.23
N TYR A 212 -6.87 -18.83 4.03
CA TYR A 212 -5.63 -18.20 3.63
C TYR A 212 -4.47 -19.22 3.54
N TYR A 213 -4.41 -20.19 4.44
CA TYR A 213 -3.39 -21.25 4.40
C TYR A 213 -3.46 -22.08 3.10
N GLN A 214 -4.67 -22.39 2.62
CA GLN A 214 -4.85 -23.09 1.33
C GLN A 214 -4.38 -22.28 0.12
N LYS A 215 -4.25 -20.97 0.28
CA LYS A 215 -3.78 -20.02 -0.76
C LYS A 215 -2.35 -19.56 -0.53
N LEU A 216 -1.63 -20.17 0.40
CA LEU A 216 -0.26 -19.79 0.72
C LEU A 216 0.62 -19.89 -0.54
N TRP A 217 1.30 -18.79 -0.87
CA TRP A 217 2.00 -18.66 -2.14
C TRP A 217 3.51 -18.54 -1.96
N SER A 218 3.97 -17.54 -1.21
CA SER A 218 5.40 -17.30 -0.98
C SER A 218 5.65 -16.47 0.28
N PHE A 219 6.92 -16.34 0.65
CA PHE A 219 7.40 -15.50 1.74
C PHE A 219 8.45 -14.55 1.20
N GLY A 220 8.45 -13.31 1.66
CA GLY A 220 9.40 -12.30 1.21
C GLY A 220 9.91 -11.41 2.32
N ARG A 221 11.19 -11.06 2.25
CA ARG A 221 11.85 -10.13 3.16
C ARG A 221 12.12 -8.80 2.46
N VAL A 222 11.77 -7.71 3.14
CA VAL A 222 12.08 -6.34 2.70
C VAL A 222 13.55 -6.05 2.98
N MET A 223 14.35 -5.93 1.91
CA MET A 223 15.81 -5.75 1.99
C MET A 223 16.27 -4.32 1.71
N HIS A 224 15.41 -3.53 1.10
CA HIS A 224 15.63 -2.14 0.68
C HIS A 224 14.29 -1.40 0.68
N ASN A 225 14.32 -0.07 0.59
CA ASN A 225 13.15 0.75 0.28
C ASN A 225 13.10 1.11 -1.19
#